data_AF-A0A382NUR0-F1
#
_entry.id   AF-A0A382NUR0-F1
#
_cell.length_a   1.000
_cell.length_b   1.000
_cell.length_c   1.000
_cell.angle_alpha   90.00
_cell.angle_beta   90.00
_cell.angle_gamma   90.00
#
_symmetry.space_group_name_H-M   'P 1'
#
loop_
_entity.id
_entity.type
_entity.pdbx_description
1 polymer ?
#
loop_
_entity_poly.entity_id
_entity_poly.type
_entity_poly.pdbx_seq_one_letter_code
_entity_poly.pdbx_strand_id
1 'polypeptide(L)'
;MKKISLIGAGQIGGTLAHLIGLKELADQVVLFDVASGIAKGKALDISQSSSVDGFNVSFIGTDNYEDIKNSDVIIITAGVPRKPGMSRDDLLGINL
;
A
#
# COMPACT_ATOMS: atom_id res chain seq x y z
N MET A 1 1.05 -15.12 -11.92
CA MET A 1 1.56 -13.80 -11.52
C MET A 1 1.04 -13.54 -10.12
N LYS A 2 1.93 -13.43 -9.13
CA LYS A 2 1.58 -13.19 -7.73
C LYS A 2 1.31 -11.70 -7.52
N LYS A 3 0.14 -11.37 -6.98
CA LYS A 3 -0.32 -10.00 -6.79
C LYS A 3 -0.59 -9.72 -5.32
N ILE A 4 0.03 -8.67 -4.79
CA ILE A 4 -0.21 -8.19 -3.42
C ILE A 4 -0.84 -6.79 -3.49
N SER A 5 -1.95 -6.59 -2.79
CA SER A 5 -2.58 -5.27 -2.65
C SER A 5 -2.41 -4.71 -1.24
N LEU A 6 -2.04 -3.43 -1.16
CA LEU A 6 -1.93 -2.66 0.06
C LEU A 6 -3.07 -1.63 0.10
N ILE A 7 -3.95 -1.77 1.09
CA ILE A 7 -5.02 -0.80 1.36
C ILE A 7 -4.46 0.25 2.32
N GLY A 8 -4.31 1.47 1.83
CA GLY A 8 -3.60 2.57 2.47
C GLY A 8 -2.20 2.74 1.88
N ALA A 9 -1.92 3.91 1.30
CA ALA A 9 -0.62 4.28 0.74
C ALA A 9 0.16 5.28 1.61
N GLY A 10 -0.19 5.34 2.91
CA GLY A 10 0.53 6.09 3.93
C GLY A 10 1.94 5.53 4.18
N GLN A 11 2.56 5.92 5.30
CA GLN A 11 3.95 5.53 5.58
C GLN A 11 4.12 4.00 5.68
N ILE A 12 3.25 3.32 6.43
CA ILE A 12 3.30 1.86 6.58
C ILE A 12 3.08 1.15 5.23
N GLY A 13 2.03 1.54 4.49
CA GLY A 13 1.73 0.94 3.19
C GLY A 13 2.87 1.15 2.17
N GLY A 14 3.42 2.35 2.08
CA GLY A 14 4.54 2.65 1.20
C GLY A 14 5.82 1.89 1.57
N THR A 15 6.18 1.84 2.86
CA THR A 15 7.35 1.07 3.32
C THR A 15 7.17 -0.42 3.05
N LEU A 16 5.99 -0.98 3.28
CA LEU A 16 5.71 -2.39 2.96
C LEU A 16 5.79 -2.66 1.46
N ALA A 17 5.26 -1.77 0.60
CA ALA A 17 5.41 -1.90 -0.85
C ALA A 17 6.90 -1.96 -1.26
N HIS A 18 7.72 -1.05 -0.73
CA HIS A 18 9.16 -1.04 -1.03
C HIS A 18 9.85 -2.32 -0.54
N LEU A 19 9.53 -2.79 0.68
CA LEU A 19 10.08 -4.04 1.21
C LEU A 19 9.64 -5.27 0.43
N ILE A 20 8.41 -5.28 -0.11
CA ILE A 20 7.93 -6.34 -1.01
C ILE A 20 8.75 -6.35 -2.30
N GLY A 21 9.04 -5.16 -2.86
CA GLY A 21 9.94 -4.99 -4.01
C GLY A 21 11.33 -5.53 -3.75
N LEU A 22 11.99 -5.02 -2.70
CA LEU A 22 13.36 -5.42 -2.31
C LEU A 22 13.52 -6.92 -2.04
N LYS A 23 12.46 -7.59 -1.61
CA LYS A 23 12.45 -9.03 -1.33
C LYS A 23 11.84 -9.87 -2.45
N GLU A 24 11.41 -9.24 -3.54
CA GLU A 24 10.74 -9.87 -4.69
C GLU A 24 9.63 -10.87 -4.29
N LEU A 25 8.79 -10.47 -3.34
CA LEU A 25 7.76 -11.37 -2.77
C LEU A 25 6.52 -11.51 -3.68
N ALA A 26 6.40 -10.67 -4.70
CA ALA A 26 5.30 -10.65 -5.66
C ALA A 26 5.79 -10.17 -7.04
N ASP A 27 5.05 -10.51 -8.08
CA ASP A 27 5.30 -10.00 -9.44
C ASP A 27 4.67 -8.60 -9.62
N GLN A 28 3.58 -8.33 -8.89
CA GLN A 28 2.88 -7.05 -8.91
C GLN A 28 2.43 -6.62 -7.51
N VAL A 29 2.63 -5.33 -7.21
CA VAL A 29 2.13 -4.66 -6.02
C VAL A 29 1.15 -3.56 -6.42
N VAL A 30 -0.03 -3.57 -5.81
CA VAL A 30 -1.04 -2.51 -5.99
C VAL A 30 -1.18 -1.73 -4.69
N LEU A 31 -0.82 -0.45 -4.71
CA LEU A 31 -1.10 0.51 -3.65
C LEU A 31 -2.47 1.14 -3.93
N PHE A 32 -3.38 1.02 -2.98
CA PHE A 32 -4.69 1.69 -3.01
C PHE A 32 -4.75 2.76 -1.94
N ASP A 33 -5.24 3.95 -2.29
CA ASP A 33 -5.61 4.98 -1.33
C ASP A 33 -6.83 5.77 -1.82
N VAL A 34 -7.72 6.14 -0.89
CA VAL A 34 -8.89 6.97 -1.20
C VAL A 34 -8.50 8.43 -1.48
N ALA A 35 -7.37 8.87 -0.93
CA ALA A 35 -6.78 10.15 -1.25
C ALA A 35 -6.05 10.06 -2.60
N SER A 36 -6.75 10.48 -3.65
CA SER A 36 -6.23 10.41 -5.02
C SER A 36 -4.84 11.02 -5.16
N GLY A 37 -3.99 10.37 -5.95
CA GLY A 37 -2.63 10.81 -6.23
C GLY A 37 -1.56 10.28 -5.27
N ILE A 38 -1.87 10.03 -4.00
CA ILE A 38 -0.87 9.53 -3.02
C ILE A 38 -0.36 8.15 -3.44
N ALA A 39 -1.26 7.20 -3.69
CA ALA A 39 -0.90 5.86 -4.12
C ALA A 39 -0.10 5.86 -5.43
N LYS A 40 -0.53 6.67 -6.41
CA LYS A 40 0.15 6.84 -7.71
C LYS A 40 1.57 7.36 -7.54
N GLY A 41 1.73 8.41 -6.74
CA GLY A 41 3.04 9.00 -6.45
C GLY A 41 3.97 8.00 -5.75
N LYS A 42 3.48 7.29 -4.73
CA LYS A 42 4.28 6.30 -4.00
C LYS A 42 4.69 5.12 -4.88
N ALA A 43 3.78 4.61 -5.71
CA ALA A 43 4.09 3.53 -6.65
C ALA A 43 5.14 3.94 -7.69
N LEU A 44 5.05 5.18 -8.20
CA LEU A 44 6.03 5.74 -9.14
C LEU A 44 7.41 5.90 -8.49
N ASP A 45 7.46 6.48 -7.29
CA ASP A 45 8.70 6.71 -6.54
C ASP A 45 9.45 5.40 -6.28
N ILE A 46 8.75 4.36 -5.81
CA ILE A 46 9.32 3.01 -5.64
C ILE A 46 9.76 2.41 -6.98
N SER A 47 8.93 2.52 -8.02
CA SER A 47 9.30 1.99 -9.34
C SER A 47 10.57 2.62 -9.90
N GLN A 48 10.81 3.90 -9.62
CA GLN A 48 12.01 4.62 -10.04
C GLN A 48 13.27 4.18 -9.27
N SER A 49 13.14 3.62 -8.06
CA SER A 49 14.27 3.05 -7.32
C SER A 49 14.70 1.68 -7.84
N SER A 50 13.84 0.99 -8.61
CA SER A 50 14.07 -0.40 -9.06
C SER A 50 15.40 -0.63 -9.77
N SER A 51 15.86 0.30 -10.61
CA SER A 51 17.13 0.16 -11.33
C SER A 51 18.35 0.28 -10.42
N VAL A 52 18.21 0.97 -9.29
CA VAL A 52 19.27 1.15 -8.29
C VAL A 52 19.26 -0.02 -7.30
N ASP A 53 18.07 -0.39 -6.82
CA ASP A 53 17.86 -1.43 -5.82
C ASP A 53 17.91 -2.86 -6.40
N GLY A 54 17.73 -3.00 -7.73
CA GLY A 54 17.90 -4.26 -8.46
C GLY A 54 16.72 -5.23 -8.41
N PHE A 55 15.50 -4.77 -8.13
CA PHE A 55 14.30 -5.63 -8.12
C PHE A 55 13.47 -5.53 -9.40
N ASN A 56 12.77 -6.62 -9.76
CA ASN A 56 11.88 -6.67 -10.90
C ASN A 56 10.42 -6.92 -10.48
N VAL A 57 9.77 -5.87 -9.96
CA VAL A 57 8.37 -5.91 -9.49
C VAL A 57 7.59 -4.76 -10.11
N SER A 58 6.37 -5.04 -10.59
CA SER A 58 5.46 -4.02 -11.11
C SER A 58 4.73 -3.32 -9.97
N PHE A 59 4.73 -1.98 -9.92
CA PHE A 59 3.94 -1.23 -8.96
C PHE A 59 2.84 -0.42 -9.67
N ILE A 60 1.63 -0.50 -9.13
CA ILE A 60 0.48 0.32 -9.55
C ILE A 60 -0.02 1.08 -8.33
N GLY A 61 -0.29 2.37 -8.51
CA GLY A 61 -1.00 3.18 -7.52
C GLY A 61 -2.39 3.53 -8.04
N THR A 62 -3.43 3.36 -7.23
CA THR A 62 -4.82 3.55 -7.66
C THR A 62 -5.73 4.02 -6.52
N ASP A 63 -6.86 4.58 -6.91
CA ASP A 63 -8.03 4.93 -6.11
C ASP A 63 -9.27 4.12 -6.55
N ASN A 64 -9.08 3.13 -7.43
CA ASN A 64 -10.14 2.26 -7.96
C ASN A 64 -10.03 0.83 -7.38
N TYR A 65 -11.10 0.35 -6.76
CA TYR A 65 -11.16 -1.00 -6.19
C TYR A 65 -11.10 -2.13 -7.23
N GLU A 66 -11.47 -1.89 -8.49
CA GLU A 66 -11.34 -2.93 -9.53
C GLU A 66 -9.86 -3.34 -9.73
N ASP A 67 -8.93 -2.42 -9.49
CA ASP A 67 -7.50 -2.67 -9.64
C ASP A 67 -6.92 -3.57 -8.53
N ILE A 68 -7.63 -3.80 -7.42
CA ILE A 68 -7.24 -4.76 -6.36
C ILE A 68 -7.83 -6.16 -6.56
N LYS A 69 -8.64 -6.36 -7.61
CA LYS A 69 -9.27 -7.65 -7.88
C LYS A 69 -8.22 -8.73 -8.15
N ASN A 70 -8.53 -9.96 -7.73
CA ASN A 70 -7.68 -11.15 -7.89
C ASN A 70 -6.29 -11.03 -7.23
N SER A 71 -6.14 -10.22 -6.19
CA SER A 71 -4.93 -10.22 -5.38
C SER A 71 -4.84 -11.49 -4.54
N ASP A 72 -3.67 -12.12 -4.53
CA ASP A 72 -3.40 -13.32 -3.71
C ASP A 72 -3.34 -12.96 -2.22
N VAL A 73 -2.88 -11.74 -1.91
CA VAL A 73 -2.81 -11.19 -0.55
C VAL A 73 -3.29 -9.75 -0.54
N ILE A 74 -4.14 -9.42 0.44
CA ILE A 74 -4.56 -8.05 0.74
C ILE A 74 -4.05 -7.69 2.14
N ILE A 75 -3.27 -6.62 2.22
CA ILE A 75 -2.71 -6.09 3.46
C ILE A 75 -3.40 -4.76 3.76
N ILE A 76 -4.11 -4.67 4.88
CA ILE A 76 -4.84 -3.47 5.28
C ILE A 76 -4.01 -2.69 6.28
N THR A 77 -3.56 -1.51 5.85
CA THR A 77 -2.77 -0.57 6.67
C THR A 77 -3.46 0.78 6.82
N ALA A 78 -4.55 1.00 6.07
CA ALA A 78 -5.42 2.15 6.20
C ALA A 78 -6.04 2.16 7.60
N GLY A 79 -5.98 3.33 8.23
CA GLY A 79 -6.53 3.54 9.56
C GLY A 79 -6.09 4.88 10.11
N VAL A 80 -6.90 5.43 10.99
CA VAL A 80 -6.61 6.68 11.68
C VAL A 80 -5.79 6.35 12.93
N PRO A 81 -4.62 6.98 13.11
CA PRO A 81 -3.83 6.80 14.32
C PRO A 81 -4.56 7.40 15.53
N ARG A 82 -4.32 6.81 16.71
CA ARG A 82 -4.87 7.32 17.97
C ARG A 82 -4.43 8.75 18.23
N LYS A 83 -5.37 9.64 18.50
CA LYS A 83 -5.11 11.04 18.87
C LYS A 83 -5.01 11.20 20.40
N PRO A 84 -4.32 12.23 20.90
CA PRO A 84 -4.33 12.55 22.33
C PRO A 84 -5.77 12.70 22.85
N GLY A 85 -6.05 12.12 24.03
CA GLY A 85 -7.38 12.15 24.66
C GLY A 85 -8.40 11.11 24.14
N MET A 86 -8.08 10.36 23.09
CA MET A 86 -8.97 9.35 22.51
C MET A 86 -8.96 8.05 23.32
N SER A 87 -10.13 7.49 23.65
CA SER A 87 -10.23 6.16 24.27
C SER A 87 -9.95 5.03 23.26
N ARG A 88 -9.90 3.78 23.74
CA ARG A 88 -9.76 2.61 22.84
C ARG A 88 -11.03 2.41 22.01
N ASP A 89 -12.19 2.66 22.60
CA ASP A 89 -13.48 2.48 21.94
C ASP A 89 -13.71 3.57 20.89
N ASP A 90 -13.31 4.82 21.15
CA ASP A 90 -13.34 5.89 20.15
C ASP A 90 -12.47 5.56 18.94
N LEU A 91 -11.26 5.03 19.18
CA LEU A 91 -10.35 4.61 18.11
C LEU A 91 -10.92 3.46 17.28
N LEU A 92 -11.58 2.50 17.95
CA LEU A 92 -12.24 1.39 17.29
C LEU A 92 -13.39 1.89 16.42
N GLY A 93 -14.21 2.81 16.93
CA GLY A 93 -15.39 3.34 16.22
C GLY A 93 -15.08 4.14 14.96
N ILE A 94 -13.87 4.67 14.80
CA ILE A 94 -13.45 5.38 13.58
C ILE A 94 -12.72 4.49 12.55
N ASN A 95 -12.34 3.26 12.93
CA ASN A 95 -11.56 2.34 12.08
C ASN A 95 -12.33 1.06 11.70
N LEU A 96 -13.50 0.82 12.29
CA LEU A 96 -14.46 -0.22 11.90
C LEU A 96 -15.34 0.26 10.74
#